data_AF-A0A3S9A7E2-F1
#
_entry.id   AF-A0A3S9A7E2-F1
#
_cell.length_a   1.000
_cell.length_b   1.000
_cell.length_c   1.000
_cell.angle_alpha   90.00
_cell.angle_beta   90.00
_cell.angle_gamma   90.00
#
_symmetry.space_group_name_H-M   'P 1'
#
loop_
_entity.id
_entity.type
_entity.pdbx_description
1 polymer ?
#
loop_
_entity_poly.entity_id
_entity_poly.type
_entity_poly.pdbx_seq_one_letter_code
_entity_poly.pdbx_strand_id
1 'polypeptide(L)'
;MSKSKKVWIPACIALVAAIILVVCYYVYAPSKGEFHPRIPQGGNGGLPPGGGHPPERGDEGPLAGYFSTFGTIALFVGAASFSWLWFKKKRKSPSMLVRQSGKLFYSIHKLLGWATFILVAAHGIYFLFTKINDEHIYSGLAGFAILLALAGYGYFINKIRNKWMRTVHRTLGVLWVPVLWLHAGGSAFLATAATLAVGGLVYLLDKSANRARQTVQEQ
;
A
#
# COMPACT_ATOMS: atom_id res chain seq x y z
N MET A 1 -7.67 15.27 27.57
CA MET A 1 -7.71 15.34 26.08
C MET A 1 -9.05 15.87 25.61
N SER A 2 -9.07 16.91 24.76
CA SER A 2 -10.33 17.37 24.12
C SER A 2 -11.01 16.21 23.40
N LYS A 3 -12.36 16.13 23.44
CA LYS A 3 -13.14 15.06 22.77
C LYS A 3 -12.73 14.86 21.29
N SER A 4 -12.22 15.92 20.66
CA SER A 4 -11.68 15.90 19.30
C SER A 4 -10.41 15.07 19.10
N LYS A 5 -9.53 14.95 20.11
CA LYS A 5 -8.28 14.17 20.04
C LYS A 5 -8.48 12.69 20.41
N LYS A 6 -9.59 12.33 21.07
CA LYS A 6 -9.91 10.93 21.44
C LYS A 6 -10.03 10.00 20.23
N VAL A 7 -10.31 10.54 19.04
CA VAL A 7 -10.34 9.76 17.80
C VAL A 7 -8.98 9.18 17.41
N TRP A 8 -7.88 9.53 18.06
CA TRP A 8 -6.58 8.89 17.83
C TRP A 8 -6.42 7.56 18.59
N ILE A 9 -7.22 7.31 19.63
CA ILE A 9 -7.03 6.14 20.51
C ILE A 9 -7.05 4.82 19.72
N PRO A 10 -8.05 4.52 18.86
CA PRO A 10 -8.05 3.28 18.08
C PRO A 10 -6.84 3.16 17.13
N ALA A 11 -6.43 4.26 16.50
CA ALA A 11 -5.25 4.28 15.63
C ALA A 11 -3.95 4.02 16.41
N CYS A 12 -3.79 4.58 17.62
CA CYS A 12 -2.64 4.32 18.48
C CYS A 12 -2.61 2.85 18.91
N ILE A 13 -3.75 2.26 19.28
CA ILE A 13 -3.83 0.83 19.62
C ILE A 13 -3.40 -0.04 18.43
N ALA A 14 -3.94 0.23 17.23
CA ALA A 14 -3.56 -0.50 16.03
C ALA A 14 -2.08 -0.34 15.69
N LEU A 15 -1.51 0.86 15.88
CA LEU A 15 -0.09 1.11 15.64
C LEU A 15 0.79 0.38 16.66
N VAL A 16 0.44 0.37 17.95
CA VAL A 16 1.16 -0.38 18.97
C VAL A 16 1.11 -1.88 18.67
N ALA A 17 -0.06 -2.42 18.32
CA ALA A 17 -0.20 -3.82 17.91
C ALA A 17 0.68 -4.13 16.68
N ALA A 18 0.68 -3.27 15.66
CA ALA A 18 1.52 -3.43 14.49
C ALA A 18 3.02 -3.38 14.83
N ILE A 19 3.44 -2.47 15.72
CA ILE A 19 4.84 -2.40 16.17
C ILE A 19 5.24 -3.67 16.90
N ILE A 20 4.41 -4.16 17.83
CA ILE A 20 4.66 -5.42 18.54
C ILE A 20 4.82 -6.57 17.53
N LEU A 21 3.93 -6.66 16.54
CA LEU A 21 4.00 -7.69 15.50
C LEU A 21 5.25 -7.55 14.63
N VAL A 22 5.69 -6.34 14.29
CA VAL A 22 6.95 -6.12 13.56
C VAL A 22 8.15 -6.51 14.44
N VAL A 23 8.12 -6.25 15.74
CA VAL A 23 9.15 -6.73 16.66
C VAL A 23 9.16 -8.26 16.70
N CYS A 24 8.01 -8.91 16.81
CA CYS A 24 7.90 -10.37 16.72
C CYS A 24 8.48 -10.89 15.40
N TYR A 25 8.19 -10.24 14.27
CA TYR A 25 8.80 -10.58 12.99
C TYR A 25 10.34 -10.61 13.09
N TYR A 26 10.97 -9.54 13.60
CA TYR A 26 12.43 -9.49 13.73
C TYR A 26 13.02 -10.41 14.80
N VAL A 27 12.25 -10.79 15.83
CA VAL A 27 12.71 -11.71 16.88
C VAL A 27 12.62 -13.16 16.41
N TYR A 28 11.58 -13.51 15.66
CA TYR A 28 11.33 -14.89 15.21
C TYR A 28 11.90 -15.20 13.82
N ALA A 29 12.12 -14.19 12.95
CA ALA A 29 12.73 -14.39 11.63
C ALA A 29 14.20 -14.89 11.66
N PRO A 30 15.07 -14.49 12.60
CA PRO A 30 16.45 -14.99 12.66
C PRO A 30 16.57 -16.47 13.03
N SER A 31 15.48 -17.13 13.42
CA SER A 31 15.46 -18.56 13.79
C SER A 31 15.71 -19.50 12.61
N LYS A 32 15.72 -18.98 11.36
CA LYS A 32 16.09 -19.69 10.13
C LYS A 32 17.11 -18.87 9.36
N GLY A 33 18.32 -18.78 9.89
CA GLY A 33 19.40 -18.03 9.27
C GLY A 33 19.84 -18.63 7.94
N GLU A 34 19.53 -17.95 6.83
CA GLU A 34 20.43 -17.86 5.68
C GLU A 34 20.37 -16.42 5.13
N PHE A 35 21.13 -15.54 5.78
CA PHE A 35 21.64 -14.34 5.10
C PHE A 35 22.76 -14.81 4.16
N HIS A 36 22.39 -15.31 2.98
CA HIS A 36 23.33 -15.40 1.88
C HIS A 36 23.30 -14.08 1.10
N PRO A 37 24.27 -13.16 1.30
CA PRO A 37 24.54 -12.17 0.28
C PRO A 37 24.99 -12.94 -0.98
N ARG A 38 24.11 -13.05 -1.99
CA ARG A 38 24.52 -13.41 -3.35
C ARG A 38 25.44 -12.30 -3.86
N ILE A 39 26.72 -12.40 -3.53
CA ILE A 39 27.78 -11.75 -4.30
C ILE A 39 27.77 -12.44 -5.67
N PRO A 40 27.73 -11.71 -6.80
CA PRO A 40 27.87 -12.32 -8.11
C PRO A 40 29.29 -12.86 -8.21
N GLN A 41 29.45 -14.18 -8.06
CA GLN A 41 30.71 -14.85 -8.31
C GLN A 41 30.90 -14.89 -9.83
N GLY A 42 31.69 -13.96 -10.35
CA GLY A 42 32.11 -13.93 -11.75
C GLY A 42 32.93 -15.18 -12.05
N GLY A 43 32.34 -16.09 -12.84
CA GLY A 43 33.00 -17.27 -13.40
C GLY A 43 32.60 -17.40 -14.87
N ASN A 44 33.60 -17.31 -15.74
CA ASN A 44 33.47 -17.54 -17.18
C ASN A 44 32.98 -18.96 -17.49
N GLY A 45 32.04 -19.07 -18.44
CA GLY A 45 31.87 -20.26 -19.27
C GLY A 45 30.47 -20.89 -19.30
N GLY A 46 29.77 -20.70 -20.42
CA GLY A 46 28.65 -21.55 -20.85
C GLY A 46 27.28 -20.88 -20.84
N LEU A 47 26.78 -20.50 -22.02
CA LEU A 47 25.36 -20.24 -22.26
C LEU A 47 24.55 -21.54 -22.12
N PRO A 48 23.43 -21.56 -21.37
CA PRO A 48 22.33 -22.46 -21.63
C PRO A 48 21.20 -21.75 -22.40
N PRO A 49 20.55 -22.42 -23.37
CA PRO A 49 19.42 -21.86 -24.09
C PRO A 49 18.12 -22.05 -23.30
N GLY A 50 17.33 -20.97 -23.20
CA GLY A 50 15.88 -21.07 -22.99
C GLY A 50 15.34 -20.86 -21.58
N GLY A 51 14.37 -19.94 -21.48
CA GLY A 51 13.32 -19.97 -20.47
C GLY A 51 13.69 -19.44 -19.07
N GLY A 52 13.69 -18.12 -18.91
CA GLY A 52 13.78 -17.49 -17.59
C GLY A 52 12.54 -17.75 -16.75
N HIS A 53 12.51 -18.86 -16.01
CA HIS A 53 11.65 -19.00 -14.83
C HIS A 53 12.33 -18.29 -13.64
N PRO A 54 11.64 -17.39 -12.94
CA PRO A 54 12.10 -16.91 -11.63
C PRO A 54 12.20 -18.11 -10.66
N PRO A 55 13.07 -18.07 -9.65
CA PRO A 55 13.35 -19.21 -8.79
C PRO A 55 12.06 -19.71 -8.13
N GLU A 56 11.78 -21.01 -8.28
CA GLU A 56 10.67 -21.71 -7.63
C GLU A 56 10.75 -21.55 -6.12
N ARG A 57 9.83 -20.76 -5.57
CA ARG A 57 9.41 -20.87 -4.18
C ARG A 57 8.64 -22.20 -4.12
N GLY A 58 9.26 -23.21 -3.51
CA GLY A 58 8.92 -24.63 -3.69
C GLY A 58 7.44 -24.97 -3.60
N ASP A 59 6.97 -25.78 -4.56
CA ASP A 59 5.78 -26.64 -4.52
C ASP A 59 4.55 -26.09 -3.75
N GLU A 60 4.23 -24.82 -3.97
CA GLU A 60 2.99 -24.24 -3.47
C GLU A 60 1.88 -24.58 -4.47
N GLY A 61 1.00 -25.52 -4.12
CA GLY A 61 -0.06 -25.99 -5.00
C GLY A 61 -0.91 -24.84 -5.59
N PRO A 62 -1.64 -25.07 -6.71
CA PRO A 62 -2.27 -24.02 -7.52
C PRO A 62 -3.09 -22.98 -6.74
N LEU A 63 -3.74 -23.40 -5.64
CA LEU A 63 -4.50 -22.53 -4.74
C LEU A 63 -3.64 -21.46 -4.05
N ALA A 64 -2.46 -21.81 -3.55
CA ALA A 64 -1.55 -20.87 -2.91
C ALA A 64 -1.07 -19.79 -3.88
N GLY A 65 -0.85 -20.16 -5.14
CA GLY A 65 -0.55 -19.23 -6.23
C GLY A 65 -1.66 -18.20 -6.46
N TYR A 66 -2.93 -18.62 -6.45
CA TYR A 66 -4.07 -17.70 -6.57
C TYR A 66 -4.18 -16.73 -5.39
N PHE A 67 -4.04 -17.20 -4.15
CA PHE A 67 -4.09 -16.34 -2.97
C PHE A 67 -2.89 -15.38 -2.89
N SER A 68 -1.69 -15.81 -3.32
CA SER A 68 -0.54 -14.92 -3.48
C SER A 68 -0.81 -13.81 -4.51
N THR A 69 -1.43 -14.17 -5.63
CA THR A 69 -1.88 -13.22 -6.66
C THR A 69 -2.89 -12.23 -6.10
N PHE A 70 -3.84 -12.67 -5.26
CA PHE A 70 -4.77 -11.76 -4.58
C PHE A 70 -4.05 -10.72 -3.72
N GLY A 71 -3.00 -11.10 -2.99
CA GLY A 71 -2.17 -10.17 -2.23
C GLY A 71 -1.53 -9.10 -3.12
N THR A 72 -0.98 -9.51 -4.27
CA THR A 72 -0.37 -8.60 -5.25
C THR A 72 -1.42 -7.67 -5.89
N ILE A 73 -2.57 -8.20 -6.31
CA ILE A 73 -3.66 -7.39 -6.86
C ILE A 73 -4.14 -6.38 -5.81
N ALA A 74 -4.35 -6.82 -4.57
CA ALA A 74 -4.79 -5.96 -3.48
C ALA A 74 -3.82 -4.79 -3.26
N LEU A 75 -2.52 -5.05 -3.34
CA LEU A 75 -1.49 -4.02 -3.20
C LEU A 75 -1.60 -2.95 -4.30
N PHE A 76 -1.76 -3.33 -5.57
CA PHE A 76 -1.90 -2.37 -6.66
C PHE A 76 -3.25 -1.64 -6.65
N VAL A 77 -4.34 -2.33 -6.28
CA VAL A 77 -5.65 -1.71 -6.04
C VAL A 77 -5.56 -0.70 -4.89
N GLY A 78 -4.82 -1.04 -3.83
CA GLY A 78 -4.53 -0.17 -2.70
C GLY A 78 -3.74 1.07 -3.11
N ALA A 79 -2.71 0.90 -3.94
CA ALA A 79 -1.91 1.98 -4.50
C ALA A 79 -2.73 2.93 -5.39
N ALA A 80 -3.62 2.37 -6.22
CA ALA A 80 -4.59 3.15 -7.00
C ALA A 80 -5.55 3.94 -6.10
N SER A 81 -6.06 3.32 -5.02
CA SER A 81 -6.87 4.04 -4.02
C SER A 81 -6.08 5.15 -3.33
N PHE A 82 -4.82 4.89 -2.96
CA PHE A 82 -3.94 5.82 -2.27
C PHE A 82 -3.56 7.04 -3.13
N SER A 83 -3.49 6.85 -4.46
CA SER A 83 -3.23 7.92 -5.43
C SER A 83 -4.22 9.08 -5.36
N TRP A 84 -5.42 8.86 -4.79
CA TRP A 84 -6.37 9.92 -4.46
C TRP A 84 -5.75 11.08 -3.65
N LEU A 85 -4.72 10.81 -2.84
CA LEU A 85 -4.02 11.83 -2.06
C LEU A 85 -3.46 12.98 -2.90
N TRP A 86 -3.01 12.70 -4.13
CA TRP A 86 -2.46 13.69 -5.06
C TRP A 86 -3.55 14.57 -5.67
N PHE A 87 -4.74 14.02 -5.89
CA PHE A 87 -5.84 14.71 -6.55
C PHE A 87 -6.73 15.53 -5.60
N LYS A 88 -6.76 15.19 -4.30
CA LYS A 88 -7.73 15.80 -3.35
C LYS A 88 -7.69 17.33 -3.28
N LYS A 89 -6.52 17.94 -3.47
CA LYS A 89 -6.33 19.41 -3.48
C LYS A 89 -6.39 20.01 -4.91
N LYS A 90 -6.49 19.19 -5.95
CA LYS A 90 -6.37 19.58 -7.36
C LYS A 90 -7.71 19.54 -8.13
N ARG A 91 -8.84 19.37 -7.44
CA ARG A 91 -10.18 19.37 -8.08
C ARG A 91 -10.58 20.68 -8.76
N LYS A 92 -9.92 21.79 -8.44
CA LYS A 92 -10.10 23.10 -9.08
C LYS A 92 -8.95 23.46 -10.04
N SER A 93 -8.13 22.49 -10.42
CA SER A 93 -7.03 22.68 -11.38
C SER A 93 -7.57 23.23 -12.72
N PRO A 94 -6.82 24.13 -13.40
CA PRO A 94 -7.13 24.53 -14.77
C PRO A 94 -6.94 23.38 -15.78
N SER A 95 -6.16 22.34 -15.44
CA SER A 95 -6.01 21.16 -16.29
C SER A 95 -7.29 20.29 -16.27
N MET A 96 -7.92 20.12 -17.42
CA MET A 96 -9.11 19.26 -17.55
C MET A 96 -8.80 17.81 -17.18
N LEU A 97 -7.65 17.28 -17.60
CA LEU A 97 -7.21 15.92 -17.27
C LEU A 97 -7.08 15.73 -15.77
N VAL A 98 -6.33 16.60 -15.07
CA VAL A 98 -6.15 16.52 -13.61
C VAL A 98 -7.49 16.60 -12.88
N ARG A 99 -8.39 17.47 -13.36
CA ARG A 99 -9.73 17.64 -12.78
C ARG A 99 -10.61 16.41 -12.98
N GLN A 100 -10.64 15.83 -14.18
CA GLN A 100 -11.44 14.64 -14.51
C GLN A 100 -10.91 13.41 -13.77
N SER A 101 -9.61 13.16 -13.83
CA SER A 101 -8.97 12.09 -13.04
C SER A 101 -9.25 12.28 -11.55
N GLY A 102 -9.17 13.50 -11.04
CA GLY A 102 -9.54 13.78 -9.65
C GLY A 102 -10.99 13.47 -9.30
N LYS A 103 -11.95 13.68 -10.20
CA LYS A 103 -13.34 13.27 -9.97
C LYS A 103 -13.48 11.74 -9.97
N LEU A 104 -12.79 11.06 -10.87
CA LEU A 104 -12.77 9.59 -10.95
C LEU A 104 -12.16 8.98 -9.68
N PHE A 105 -10.94 9.37 -9.29
CA PHE A 105 -10.29 8.86 -8.08
C PHE A 105 -11.11 9.19 -6.81
N TYR A 106 -11.82 10.32 -6.77
CA TYR A 106 -12.73 10.62 -5.68
C TYR A 106 -13.89 9.63 -5.58
N SER A 107 -14.52 9.26 -6.71
CA SER A 107 -15.67 8.36 -6.72
C SER A 107 -15.27 6.91 -6.43
N ILE A 108 -14.15 6.44 -7.01
CA ILE A 108 -13.74 5.04 -6.91
C ILE A 108 -12.89 4.74 -5.67
N HIS A 109 -12.25 5.73 -5.03
CA HIS A 109 -11.38 5.51 -3.86
C HIS A 109 -12.03 4.64 -2.77
N LYS A 110 -13.31 4.88 -2.46
CA LYS A 110 -14.04 4.08 -1.47
C LYS A 110 -14.18 2.63 -1.92
N LEU A 111 -14.56 2.41 -3.19
CA LEU A 111 -14.71 1.07 -3.76
C LEU A 111 -13.36 0.33 -3.77
N LEU A 112 -12.30 0.97 -4.26
CA LEU A 112 -10.95 0.40 -4.28
C LEU A 112 -10.44 0.10 -2.86
N GLY A 113 -10.77 0.94 -1.88
CA GLY A 113 -10.45 0.70 -0.47
C GLY A 113 -11.10 -0.57 0.07
N TRP A 114 -12.39 -0.79 -0.21
CA TRP A 114 -13.09 -2.02 0.18
C TRP A 114 -12.59 -3.25 -0.57
N ALA A 115 -12.34 -3.13 -1.88
CA ALA A 115 -11.76 -4.21 -2.68
C ALA A 115 -10.39 -4.62 -2.15
N THR A 116 -9.53 -3.65 -1.82
CA THR A 116 -8.23 -3.88 -1.17
C THR A 116 -8.41 -4.65 0.14
N PHE A 117 -9.32 -4.18 1.00
CA PHE A 117 -9.58 -4.82 2.29
C PHE A 117 -10.03 -6.28 2.15
N ILE A 118 -10.96 -6.57 1.24
CA ILE A 118 -11.48 -7.92 1.00
C ILE A 118 -10.39 -8.84 0.45
N LEU A 119 -9.61 -8.37 -0.54
CA LEU A 119 -8.54 -9.18 -1.14
C LEU A 119 -7.41 -9.46 -0.13
N VAL A 120 -7.00 -8.46 0.65
CA VAL A 120 -6.00 -8.67 1.73
C VAL A 120 -6.55 -9.62 2.79
N ALA A 121 -7.84 -9.51 3.17
CA ALA A 121 -8.44 -10.42 4.13
C ALA A 121 -8.48 -11.86 3.60
N ALA A 122 -8.88 -12.07 2.35
CA ALA A 122 -8.90 -13.39 1.72
C ALA A 122 -7.48 -14.01 1.64
N HIS A 123 -6.51 -13.23 1.16
CA HIS A 123 -5.09 -13.60 1.14
C HIS A 123 -4.58 -13.95 2.55
N GLY A 124 -4.82 -13.07 3.53
CA GLY A 124 -4.33 -13.23 4.89
C GLY A 124 -4.96 -14.41 5.63
N ILE A 125 -6.27 -14.61 5.51
CA ILE A 125 -6.98 -15.75 6.13
C ILE A 125 -6.41 -17.06 5.57
N TYR A 126 -6.27 -17.18 4.26
CA TYR A 126 -5.71 -18.39 3.65
C TYR A 126 -4.33 -18.73 4.20
N PHE A 127 -3.39 -17.77 4.20
CA PHE A 127 -2.03 -18.01 4.67
C PHE A 127 -1.91 -18.15 6.19
N LEU A 128 -2.82 -17.54 6.97
CA LEU A 128 -2.87 -17.74 8.42
C LEU A 128 -3.16 -19.20 8.79
N PHE A 129 -4.04 -19.87 8.04
CA PHE A 129 -4.38 -21.28 8.30
C PHE A 129 -3.43 -22.27 7.62
N THR A 130 -2.89 -21.92 6.45
CA THR A 130 -2.05 -22.85 5.67
C THR A 130 -0.57 -22.76 5.97
N LYS A 131 -0.10 -21.63 6.53
CA LYS A 131 1.32 -21.38 6.81
C LYS A 131 1.58 -20.84 8.21
N ILE A 132 0.84 -21.30 9.22
CA ILE A 132 0.88 -20.77 10.60
C ILE A 132 2.28 -20.65 11.24
N ASN A 133 3.26 -21.43 10.76
CA ASN A 133 4.65 -21.44 11.23
C ASN A 133 5.60 -20.52 10.43
N ASP A 134 5.09 -19.72 9.49
CA ASP A 134 5.86 -18.79 8.68
C ASP A 134 5.99 -17.44 9.41
N GLU A 135 7.23 -17.00 9.66
CA GLU A 135 7.53 -15.73 10.31
C GLU A 135 6.95 -14.52 9.55
N HIS A 136 6.76 -14.60 8.24
CA HIS A 136 6.17 -13.53 7.45
C HIS A 136 4.71 -13.24 7.84
N ILE A 137 4.02 -14.15 8.54
CA ILE A 137 2.69 -13.92 9.09
C ILE A 137 2.68 -12.69 10.02
N TYR A 138 3.73 -12.48 10.82
CA TYR A 138 3.77 -11.34 11.74
C TYR A 138 3.77 -10.00 10.99
N SER A 139 4.57 -9.88 9.93
CA SER A 139 4.58 -8.69 9.06
C SER A 139 3.25 -8.48 8.33
N GLY A 140 2.59 -9.57 7.91
CA GLY A 140 1.28 -9.55 7.27
C GLY A 140 0.17 -9.10 8.23
N LEU A 141 0.15 -9.65 9.46
CA LEU A 141 -0.77 -9.26 10.52
C LEU A 141 -0.55 -7.80 10.95
N ALA A 142 0.68 -7.32 11.01
CA ALA A 142 0.97 -5.91 11.28
C ALA A 142 0.36 -5.01 10.21
N GLY A 143 0.55 -5.37 8.93
CA GLY A 143 -0.05 -4.67 7.79
C GLY A 143 -1.58 -4.71 7.85
N PHE A 144 -2.16 -5.87 8.18
CA PHE A 144 -3.60 -6.03 8.28
C PHE A 144 -4.21 -5.25 9.46
N ALA A 145 -3.54 -5.16 10.60
CA ALA A 145 -4.00 -4.36 11.74
C ALA A 145 -4.14 -2.87 11.40
N ILE A 146 -3.15 -2.31 10.68
CA ILE A 146 -3.22 -0.93 10.18
C ILE A 146 -4.33 -0.79 9.14
N LEU A 147 -4.47 -1.75 8.23
CA LEU A 147 -5.52 -1.75 7.21
C LEU A 147 -6.93 -1.83 7.82
N LEU A 148 -7.12 -2.62 8.88
CA LEU A 148 -8.38 -2.73 9.61
C LEU A 148 -8.74 -1.39 10.26
N ALA A 149 -7.76 -0.72 10.89
CA ALA A 149 -7.95 0.64 11.38
C ALA A 149 -8.32 1.59 10.23
N LEU A 150 -7.59 1.57 9.11
CA LEU A 150 -7.89 2.38 7.92
C LEU A 150 -9.33 2.22 7.44
N ALA A 151 -9.80 0.97 7.31
CA ALA A 151 -11.16 0.64 6.91
C ALA A 151 -12.18 1.18 7.91
N GLY A 152 -11.95 0.99 9.20
CA GLY A 152 -12.78 1.55 10.27
C GLY A 152 -12.88 3.08 10.20
N TYR A 153 -11.74 3.79 10.15
CA TYR A 153 -11.74 5.24 10.01
C TYR A 153 -12.42 5.70 8.72
N GLY A 154 -12.21 4.99 7.60
CA GLY A 154 -12.85 5.29 6.32
C GLY A 154 -14.37 5.15 6.37
N TYR A 155 -14.88 4.13 7.07
CA TYR A 155 -16.31 3.93 7.29
C TYR A 155 -16.93 5.03 8.15
N PHE A 156 -16.27 5.41 9.25
CA PHE A 156 -16.80 6.39 10.20
C PHE A 156 -16.57 7.86 9.80
N ILE A 157 -15.78 8.14 8.76
CA ILE A 157 -15.37 9.51 8.38
C ILE A 157 -16.54 10.44 8.05
N ASN A 158 -17.62 9.90 7.47
CA ASN A 158 -18.82 10.65 7.12
C ASN A 158 -19.85 10.66 8.25
N LYS A 159 -19.73 9.74 9.22
CA LYS A 159 -20.64 9.62 10.36
C LYS A 159 -20.19 10.52 11.52
N ILE A 160 -18.88 10.59 11.77
CA ILE A 160 -18.30 11.36 12.86
C ILE A 160 -17.73 12.66 12.27
N ARG A 161 -18.42 13.78 12.47
CA ARG A 161 -18.03 15.12 11.99
C ARG A 161 -16.83 15.69 12.76
N ASN A 162 -15.68 15.01 12.69
CA ASN A 162 -14.43 15.42 13.34
C ASN A 162 -13.30 15.58 12.31
N LYS A 163 -12.67 16.76 12.28
CA LYS A 163 -11.55 17.07 11.38
C LYS A 163 -10.37 16.09 11.53
N TRP A 164 -10.15 15.56 12.74
CA TRP A 164 -9.05 14.64 13.01
C TRP A 164 -9.25 13.26 12.38
N MET A 165 -10.48 12.82 12.11
CA MET A 165 -10.75 11.54 11.43
C MET A 165 -10.02 11.46 10.08
N ARG A 166 -10.08 12.55 9.30
CA ARG A 166 -9.40 12.66 7.99
C ARG A 166 -7.87 12.65 8.14
N THR A 167 -7.35 13.29 9.19
CA THR A 167 -5.93 13.29 9.48
C THR A 167 -5.44 11.90 9.86
N VAL A 168 -6.14 11.22 10.77
CA VAL A 168 -5.80 9.85 11.21
C VAL A 168 -5.82 8.88 10.04
N HIS A 169 -6.90 8.87 9.24
CA HIS A 169 -6.99 7.99 8.08
C HIS A 169 -5.84 8.23 7.09
N ARG A 170 -5.46 9.49 6.83
CA ARG A 170 -4.29 9.80 5.99
C ARG A 170 -2.99 9.30 6.61
N THR A 171 -2.77 9.55 7.91
CA THR A 171 -1.53 9.19 8.60
C THR A 171 -1.36 7.67 8.63
N LEU A 172 -2.42 6.92 8.96
CA LEU A 172 -2.39 5.46 8.90
C LEU A 172 -2.06 4.96 7.49
N GLY A 173 -2.60 5.60 6.45
CA GLY A 173 -2.29 5.23 5.06
C GLY A 173 -0.82 5.40 4.71
N VAL A 174 -0.18 6.46 5.21
CA VAL A 174 1.26 6.68 5.02
C VAL A 174 2.08 5.68 5.84
N LEU A 175 1.70 5.43 7.09
CA LEU A 175 2.38 4.47 7.97
C LEU A 175 2.24 3.01 7.52
N TRP A 176 1.23 2.72 6.71
CA TRP A 176 1.04 1.39 6.14
C TRP A 176 2.12 1.05 5.10
N VAL A 177 2.66 2.04 4.38
CA VAL A 177 3.63 1.83 3.29
C VAL A 177 4.92 1.13 3.77
N PRO A 178 5.61 1.58 4.84
CA PRO A 178 6.77 0.86 5.36
C PRO A 178 6.47 -0.58 5.76
N VAL A 179 5.29 -0.86 6.34
CA VAL A 179 4.89 -2.22 6.72
C VAL A 179 4.66 -3.09 5.49
N LEU A 180 4.08 -2.52 4.42
CA LEU A 180 3.95 -3.20 3.14
C LEU A 180 5.30 -3.50 2.49
N TRP A 181 6.29 -2.62 2.63
CA TRP A 181 7.64 -2.90 2.14
C TRP A 181 8.28 -4.09 2.86
N LEU A 182 8.09 -4.20 4.18
CA LEU A 182 8.55 -5.35 4.95
C LEU A 182 7.85 -6.65 4.54
N HIS A 183 6.54 -6.59 4.30
CA HIS A 183 5.74 -7.79 4.03
C HIS A 183 5.82 -8.26 2.57
N ALA A 184 5.66 -7.35 1.61
CA ALA A 184 5.52 -7.66 0.19
C ALA A 184 6.78 -7.30 -0.64
N GLY A 185 7.80 -6.70 -0.02
CA GLY A 185 9.10 -6.47 -0.63
C GLY A 185 9.03 -5.67 -1.94
N GLY A 186 9.59 -6.23 -3.02
CA GLY A 186 9.73 -5.57 -4.30
C GLY A 186 8.42 -5.11 -4.95
N SER A 187 7.33 -5.87 -4.79
CA SER A 187 6.02 -5.46 -5.34
C SER A 187 5.50 -4.21 -4.65
N ALA A 188 5.68 -4.08 -3.33
CA ALA A 188 5.29 -2.89 -2.58
C ALA A 188 6.15 -1.68 -2.92
N PHE A 189 7.44 -1.90 -3.19
CA PHE A 189 8.32 -0.85 -3.72
C PHE A 189 7.82 -0.35 -5.08
N LEU A 190 7.53 -1.25 -6.03
CA LEU A 190 6.98 -0.90 -7.34
C LEU A 190 5.65 -0.15 -7.25
N ALA A 191 4.72 -0.63 -6.41
CA ALA A 191 3.43 0.02 -6.17
C ALA A 191 3.60 1.43 -5.58
N THR A 192 4.59 1.62 -4.71
CA THR A 192 4.92 2.94 -4.14
C THR A 192 5.50 3.87 -5.20
N ALA A 193 6.46 3.38 -6.00
CA ALA A 193 7.06 4.12 -7.10
C ALA A 193 5.99 4.55 -8.13
N ALA A 194 5.06 3.66 -8.48
CA ALA A 194 3.94 3.98 -9.36
C ALA A 194 3.06 5.10 -8.79
N THR A 195 2.74 5.05 -7.49
CA THR A 195 1.93 6.08 -6.83
C THR A 195 2.65 7.44 -6.80
N LEU A 196 3.97 7.44 -6.60
CA LEU A 196 4.79 8.65 -6.65
C LEU A 196 4.86 9.22 -8.07
N ALA A 197 5.01 8.37 -9.09
CA ALA A 197 4.99 8.76 -10.49
C ALA A 197 3.67 9.44 -10.88
N VAL A 198 2.52 8.89 -10.43
CA VAL A 198 1.21 9.54 -10.59
C VAL A 198 1.21 10.94 -9.95
N GLY A 199 1.75 11.06 -8.72
CA GLY A 199 1.88 12.35 -8.05
C GLY A 199 2.73 13.37 -8.82
N GLY A 200 3.87 12.94 -9.35
CA GLY A 200 4.75 13.74 -10.20
C GLY A 200 4.06 14.21 -11.48
N LEU A 201 3.37 13.30 -12.17
CA LEU A 201 2.61 13.63 -13.38
C LEU A 201 1.51 14.67 -13.09
N VAL A 202 0.74 14.48 -12.01
CA VAL A 202 -0.28 15.44 -11.58
C VAL A 202 0.32 16.82 -11.29
N TYR A 203 1.47 16.86 -10.61
CA TYR A 203 2.17 18.11 -10.32
C TYR A 203 2.60 18.83 -11.61
N LEU A 204 3.21 18.11 -12.56
CA LEU A 204 3.66 18.69 -13.83
C LEU A 204 2.49 19.22 -14.67
N LEU A 205 1.41 18.44 -14.81
CA LEU A 205 0.23 18.84 -15.58
C LEU A 205 -0.52 20.02 -14.96
N ASP A 206 -0.60 20.09 -13.64
CA ASP A 206 -1.21 21.22 -12.95
C ASP A 206 -0.32 22.47 -13.08
N LYS A 207 1.00 22.33 -12.97
CA LYS A 207 1.95 23.43 -13.12
C LYS A 207 1.94 24.00 -14.55
N SER A 208 1.92 23.16 -15.58
CA SER A 208 1.86 23.60 -16.97
C SER A 208 0.55 24.33 -17.28
N ALA A 209 -0.58 23.80 -16.83
CA ALA A 209 -1.88 24.43 -17.05
C ALA A 209 -2.04 25.77 -16.31
N ASN A 210 -1.45 25.92 -15.12
CA ASN A 210 -1.44 27.22 -14.43
C ASN A 210 -0.60 28.27 -15.17
N ARG A 211 0.57 27.89 -15.71
CA ARG A 211 1.40 28.79 -16.51
C ARG A 211 0.69 29.25 -17.79
N ALA A 212 0.08 28.32 -18.52
CA ALA A 212 -0.66 28.63 -19.74
C ALA A 212 -1.86 29.58 -19.48
N ARG A 213 -2.48 29.49 -18.30
CA ARG A 213 -3.55 30.40 -17.92
C ARG A 213 -3.05 31.82 -17.61
N GLN A 214 -1.90 31.94 -16.95
CA GLN A 214 -1.29 33.24 -16.64
C GLN A 214 -0.90 34.00 -17.91
N THR A 215 -0.28 33.31 -18.89
CA THR A 215 0.09 33.94 -20.17
C THR A 215 -1.10 34.47 -20.95
N VAL A 216 -2.27 33.83 -20.86
CA VAL A 216 -3.51 34.31 -21.51
C VAL A 216 -4.13 35.50 -20.75
N GLN A 217 -3.88 35.65 -19.45
CA GLN A 217 -4.41 36.77 -18.66
C GLN A 217 -3.54 38.04 -18.73
N GLU A 218 -2.29 37.92 -19.17
CA GLU A 218 -1.34 39.03 -19.37
C GLU A 218 -1.39 39.61 -20.79
N GLN A 219 -2.15 38.99 -21.71
CA GLN A 219 -2.45 39.47 -23.07
C GLN A 219 -3.83 40.13 -23.12
#